data_AF-A0A4Y9YLJ9-F1
#
_entry.id   AF-A0A4Y9YLJ9-F1
#
_cell.length_a   1.000
_cell.length_b   1.000
_cell.length_c   1.000
_cell.angle_alpha   90.00
_cell.angle_beta   90.00
_cell.angle_gamma   90.00
#
_symmetry.space_group_name_H-M   'P 1'
#
loop_
_entity.id
_entity.type
_entity.pdbx_description
1 polymer ?
#
loop_
_entity_poly.entity_id
_entity_poly.type
_entity_poly.pdbx_seq_one_letter_code
_entity_poly.pdbx_strand_id
1 'polypeptide(L)'
;MTVQGHSIVQASIPPGTLLYHGRGDKGYPYMDWLAFDPEHSRIFARGENGTLFTFSSTRELKLLYFDGCSANNLGSVKDAQDILVWGEVNHGPRDPWDWQSQVDRINETCAWGRPYGVDGYIRMEFDFEIMYCDFSDGLELVSAMPAVNEGGRPPPHGPDKPDDRTESGVSFTVPASPSFERQATYHGWHTSRADLRRPYFPPNPPEGWKGTWPVINNAIRHAGSWHNDFPGDIRVHPDPSTLISFYDPALTSLVAARRSMSRDDYRPGNISAADMARVRAEVAEMMQRDAGERSGVDWRGLATVIQDRFGDRLPYLQHLLHQPATNVSEQVAKARKQFFDSLLPYMERPGLGEPEWFAQIARNCATRFTAHLPAEKFTKQERVLRNAVDEVLHEICRVLTLAWTEAFDVEEKCPDIAVALMEKWRGQVDALIEWLDWPIWLKCEPACGIYEFCYVPQRGSPFNPEPDKDSDQTPRCVAIDSSW
;
A
#
# COMPACT_ATOMS: atom_id res chain seq x y z
N MET A 1 3.69 -2.63 -5.15
CA MET A 1 3.56 -1.42 -4.30
C MET A 1 4.23 -0.25 -5.01
N THR A 2 3.56 0.88 -5.17
CA THR A 2 4.25 2.14 -5.48
C THR A 2 4.84 2.67 -4.17
N VAL A 3 6.15 2.91 -4.12
CA VAL A 3 6.77 3.48 -2.90
C VAL A 3 6.18 4.85 -2.58
N GLN A 4 5.88 5.63 -3.62
CA GLN A 4 5.15 6.90 -3.50
C GLN A 4 3.64 6.61 -3.48
N GLY A 5 2.95 7.05 -2.43
CA GLY A 5 1.50 6.94 -2.33
C GLY A 5 0.80 7.94 -3.24
N HIS A 6 -0.17 7.47 -4.03
CA HIS A 6 -0.93 8.32 -4.96
C HIS A 6 -2.44 8.27 -4.73
N SER A 7 -2.87 7.77 -3.58
CA SER A 7 -4.30 7.65 -3.27
C SER A 7 -4.62 7.95 -1.80
N ILE A 8 -5.81 8.49 -1.58
CA ILE A 8 -6.46 8.66 -0.28
C ILE A 8 -7.83 7.98 -0.38
N VAL A 9 -8.19 7.15 0.59
CA VAL A 9 -9.46 6.40 0.56
C VAL A 9 -10.04 6.27 1.96
N GLN A 10 -11.37 6.28 2.11
CA GLN A 10 -11.99 5.88 3.36
C GLN A 10 -11.75 4.39 3.62
N ALA A 11 -11.52 4.03 4.86
CA ALA A 11 -11.39 2.64 5.28
C ALA A 11 -12.12 2.41 6.61
N SER A 12 -12.53 1.17 6.87
CA SER A 12 -13.02 0.78 8.17
C SER A 12 -12.29 -0.43 8.74
N ILE A 13 -12.36 -0.57 10.06
CA ILE A 13 -11.93 -1.76 10.79
C ILE A 13 -13.13 -2.26 11.61
N PRO A 14 -13.53 -3.52 11.49
CA PRO A 14 -14.69 -4.05 12.20
C PRO A 14 -14.44 -4.16 13.71
N PRO A 15 -15.49 -4.22 14.55
CA PRO A 15 -15.36 -4.52 15.98
C PRO A 15 -14.75 -5.91 16.21
N GLY A 16 -14.09 -6.08 17.36
CA GLY A 16 -13.40 -7.31 17.76
C GLY A 16 -12.00 -7.47 17.14
N THR A 17 -11.50 -6.46 16.43
CA THR A 17 -10.17 -6.48 15.82
C THR A 17 -9.12 -6.18 16.89
N LEU A 18 -8.11 -7.04 17.02
CA LEU A 18 -6.97 -6.79 17.90
C LEU A 18 -5.97 -5.83 17.24
N LEU A 19 -5.53 -4.85 18.02
CA LEU A 19 -4.56 -3.84 17.66
C LEU A 19 -3.52 -3.71 18.78
N TYR A 20 -2.29 -3.37 18.42
CA TYR A 20 -1.15 -3.40 19.34
C TYR A 20 -0.49 -2.02 19.43
N HIS A 21 0.05 -1.67 20.59
CA HIS A 21 0.83 -0.46 20.78
C HIS A 21 2.03 -0.76 21.66
N GLY A 22 3.20 -0.28 21.27
CA GLY A 22 4.43 -0.43 22.05
C GLY A 22 5.02 0.92 22.41
N ARG A 23 5.39 1.09 23.67
CA ARG A 23 6.08 2.30 24.17
C ARG A 23 7.05 1.95 25.29
N GLY A 24 8.01 2.84 25.53
CA GLY A 24 9.08 2.63 26.51
C GLY A 24 8.68 2.78 27.98
N ASP A 25 7.41 3.07 28.27
CA ASP A 25 6.88 3.26 29.61
C ASP A 25 5.55 2.49 29.82
N LYS A 26 4.98 2.62 31.03
CA LYS A 26 3.74 1.94 31.47
C LYS A 26 2.49 2.81 31.32
N GLY A 27 2.62 4.01 30.77
CA GLY A 27 1.54 4.98 30.64
C GLY A 27 0.50 4.53 29.60
N TYR A 28 -0.77 4.74 29.91
CA TYR A 28 -1.85 4.48 28.96
C TYR A 28 -1.72 5.45 27.76
N PRO A 29 -1.72 4.97 26.50
CA PRO A 29 -1.69 5.84 25.32
C PRO A 29 -3.02 6.59 25.13
N TYR A 30 -2.98 7.83 24.64
CA TYR A 30 -4.18 8.66 24.45
C TYR A 30 -4.44 9.00 22.97
N MET A 31 -3.45 9.58 22.31
CA MET A 31 -3.45 9.86 20.88
C MET A 31 -2.05 9.50 20.38
N ASP A 32 -1.95 8.37 19.69
CA ASP A 32 -0.68 7.75 19.30
C ASP A 32 -0.96 6.73 18.19
N TRP A 33 0.03 5.93 17.82
CA TRP A 33 -0.12 4.88 16.83
C TRP A 33 -0.57 3.54 17.41
N LEU A 34 -1.18 2.71 16.56
CA LEU A 34 -1.47 1.30 16.75
C LEU A 34 -0.89 0.52 15.56
N ALA A 35 -0.45 -0.71 15.76
CA ALA A 35 -0.14 -1.64 14.68
C ALA A 35 -1.11 -2.82 14.65
N PHE A 36 -1.11 -3.48 13.52
CA PHE A 36 -1.90 -4.68 13.28
C PHE A 36 -1.19 -5.91 13.85
N ASP A 37 0.14 -5.97 13.77
CA ASP A 37 0.90 -7.11 14.25
C ASP A 37 1.73 -6.79 15.51
N PRO A 38 1.76 -7.70 16.50
CA PRO A 38 2.49 -7.47 17.75
C PRO A 38 4.00 -7.36 17.53
N GLU A 39 4.56 -7.99 16.49
CA GLU A 39 5.96 -7.86 16.08
C GLU A 39 6.34 -6.40 15.81
N HIS A 40 5.43 -5.64 15.19
CA HIS A 40 5.60 -4.22 14.95
C HIS A 40 5.59 -3.43 16.26
N SER A 41 4.61 -3.63 17.12
CA SER A 41 4.56 -2.94 18.42
C SER A 41 5.71 -3.28 19.35
N ARG A 42 6.15 -4.54 19.35
CA ARG A 42 7.14 -5.03 20.31
C ARG A 42 8.47 -4.28 20.22
N ILE A 43 8.93 -3.89 19.04
CA ILE A 43 10.22 -3.19 18.88
C ILE A 43 10.25 -1.80 19.51
N PHE A 44 9.07 -1.23 19.82
CA PHE A 44 8.91 0.07 20.48
C PHE A 44 8.63 -0.05 21.99
N ALA A 45 8.33 -1.25 22.49
CA ALA A 45 8.24 -1.56 23.92
C ALA A 45 9.65 -1.72 24.54
N ARG A 46 10.40 -0.62 24.64
CA ARG A 46 11.84 -0.58 24.98
C ARG A 46 12.10 -0.32 26.47
N GLY A 47 13.24 -0.79 26.96
CA GLY A 47 13.71 -0.52 28.33
C GLY A 47 12.97 -1.32 29.41
N GLU A 48 13.39 -1.15 30.67
CA GLU A 48 12.85 -1.91 31.82
C GLU A 48 11.35 -1.65 32.08
N ASN A 49 10.84 -0.51 31.61
CA ASN A 49 9.42 -0.13 31.71
C ASN A 49 8.66 -0.28 30.38
N GLY A 50 9.30 -0.84 29.35
CA GLY A 50 8.67 -1.07 28.05
C GLY A 50 7.41 -1.92 28.18
N THR A 51 6.31 -1.44 27.62
CA THR A 51 5.01 -2.11 27.73
C THR A 51 4.41 -2.32 26.34
N LEU A 52 3.95 -3.55 26.10
CA LEU A 52 3.13 -3.92 24.95
C LEU A 52 1.67 -3.89 25.38
N PHE A 53 0.91 -2.99 24.79
CA PHE A 53 -0.52 -2.87 24.95
C PHE A 53 -1.23 -3.61 23.82
N THR A 54 -2.33 -4.28 24.16
CA THR A 54 -3.25 -4.89 23.20
C THR A 54 -4.62 -4.30 23.43
N PHE A 55 -5.22 -3.80 22.36
CA PHE A 55 -6.55 -3.24 22.32
C PHE A 55 -7.46 -4.10 21.44
N SER A 56 -8.75 -4.07 21.71
CA SER A 56 -9.78 -4.58 20.79
C SER A 56 -10.68 -3.43 20.37
N SER A 57 -11.07 -3.39 19.09
CA SER A 57 -12.08 -2.43 18.63
C SER A 57 -13.46 -2.78 19.19
N THR A 58 -14.15 -1.83 19.81
CA THR A 58 -15.48 -2.05 20.40
C THR A 58 -16.62 -1.72 19.44
N ARG A 59 -16.32 -0.98 18.37
CA ARG A 59 -17.21 -0.63 17.26
C ARG A 59 -16.42 -0.63 15.96
N GLU A 60 -17.12 -0.42 14.84
CA GLU A 60 -16.44 -0.10 13.60
C GLU A 60 -15.64 1.21 13.77
N LEU A 61 -14.35 1.16 13.42
CA LEU A 61 -13.46 2.32 13.37
C LEU A 61 -13.50 2.91 11.97
N LYS A 62 -13.66 4.23 11.86
CA LYS A 62 -13.69 4.97 10.60
C LYS A 62 -12.35 5.67 10.38
N LEU A 63 -11.64 5.29 9.33
CA LEU A 63 -10.27 5.71 9.11
C LEU A 63 -10.10 6.30 7.70
N LEU A 64 -9.06 7.11 7.52
CA LEU A 64 -8.50 7.39 6.19
C LEU A 64 -7.30 6.50 5.93
N TYR A 65 -7.17 5.96 4.74
CA TYR A 65 -6.00 5.20 4.31
C TYR A 65 -5.17 6.04 3.32
N PHE A 66 -3.88 6.19 3.63
CA PHE A 66 -2.89 6.80 2.75
C PHE A 66 -2.04 5.71 2.10
N ASP A 67 -2.11 5.64 0.77
CA ASP A 67 -1.36 4.67 -0.05
C ASP A 67 0.17 4.87 0.05
N GLY A 68 0.92 3.89 -0.46
CA GLY A 68 2.39 3.87 -0.51
C GLY A 68 3.06 3.72 0.85
N CYS A 69 4.38 3.95 0.90
CA CYS A 69 5.18 3.86 2.12
C CYS A 69 5.00 5.12 3.00
N SER A 70 3.76 5.53 3.22
CA SER A 70 3.37 6.82 3.80
C SER A 70 3.74 6.99 5.28
N ALA A 71 4.15 5.93 5.99
CA ALA A 71 4.70 6.04 7.34
C ALA A 71 6.23 6.27 7.36
N ASN A 72 6.93 6.12 6.24
CA ASN A 72 8.36 6.32 6.18
C ASN A 72 8.72 7.82 6.32
N ASN A 73 9.72 8.09 7.15
CA ASN A 73 10.20 9.43 7.46
C ASN A 73 11.11 10.01 6.37
N LEU A 74 11.68 9.18 5.50
CA LEU A 74 12.53 9.58 4.39
C LEU A 74 11.74 9.80 3.09
N GLY A 75 12.27 10.66 2.22
CA GLY A 75 11.71 10.92 0.89
C GLY A 75 10.34 11.61 0.85
N SER A 76 9.71 11.57 -0.33
CA SER A 76 8.45 12.23 -0.68
C SER A 76 7.19 11.41 -0.38
N VAL A 77 7.31 10.29 0.32
CA VAL A 77 6.22 9.32 0.56
C VAL A 77 5.07 9.86 1.42
N LYS A 78 5.28 11.02 2.06
CA LYS A 78 4.29 11.69 2.93
C LYS A 78 3.48 12.78 2.21
N ASP A 79 3.75 13.05 0.94
CA ASP A 79 3.14 14.17 0.21
C ASP A 79 1.60 14.16 0.28
N ALA A 80 0.96 12.99 0.16
CA ALA A 80 -0.50 12.89 0.22
C ALA A 80 -1.06 13.35 1.58
N GLN A 81 -0.36 13.03 2.69
CA GLN A 81 -0.70 13.53 4.02
C GLN A 81 -0.49 15.04 4.08
N ASP A 82 0.67 15.52 3.63
CA ASP A 82 1.01 16.94 3.72
C ASP A 82 0.02 17.83 2.92
N ILE A 83 -0.34 17.38 1.70
CA ILE A 83 -1.29 18.06 0.83
C ILE A 83 -2.68 18.12 1.47
N LEU A 84 -3.14 17.03 2.10
CA LEU A 84 -4.45 17.01 2.74
C LEU A 84 -4.51 17.96 3.94
N VAL A 85 -3.54 17.80 4.85
CA VAL A 85 -3.55 18.44 6.17
C VAL A 85 -3.23 19.92 6.04
N TRP A 86 -2.09 20.25 5.42
CA TRP A 86 -1.57 21.62 5.38
C TRP A 86 -1.82 22.33 4.05
N GLY A 87 -2.05 21.59 2.96
CA GLY A 87 -2.19 22.19 1.63
C GLY A 87 -0.86 22.67 1.05
N GLU A 88 0.23 22.02 1.46
CA GLU A 88 1.58 22.23 0.96
C GLU A 88 2.33 20.90 0.91
N VAL A 89 3.57 20.93 0.46
CA VAL A 89 4.41 19.75 0.24
C VAL A 89 5.72 19.94 1.00
N ASN A 90 6.18 18.88 1.71
CA ASN A 90 7.33 18.92 2.61
C ASN A 90 7.11 19.88 3.79
N HIS A 91 5.97 19.73 4.47
CA HIS A 91 5.68 20.52 5.66
C HIS A 91 6.68 20.22 6.79
N GLY A 92 7.09 21.25 7.52
CA GLY A 92 8.00 21.13 8.66
C GLY A 92 9.48 21.27 8.32
N PRO A 93 10.38 21.04 9.30
CA PRO A 93 11.81 21.17 9.10
C PRO A 93 12.35 20.11 8.14
N ARG A 94 13.43 20.44 7.44
CA ARG A 94 14.09 19.54 6.47
C ARG A 94 14.73 18.30 7.08
N ASP A 95 14.83 18.24 8.40
CA ASP A 95 15.38 17.10 9.12
C ASP A 95 14.34 15.97 9.11
N PRO A 96 14.57 14.87 8.37
CA PRO A 96 13.60 13.78 8.29
C PRO A 96 13.35 13.09 9.63
N TRP A 97 14.24 13.30 10.60
CA TRP A 97 14.17 12.71 11.94
C TRP A 97 13.54 13.64 12.98
N ASP A 98 12.98 14.77 12.54
CA ASP A 98 12.24 15.65 13.42
C ASP A 98 10.89 15.03 13.81
N TRP A 99 10.86 14.44 14.99
CA TRP A 99 9.66 13.82 15.57
C TRP A 99 8.54 14.82 15.84
N GLN A 100 8.85 16.11 15.97
CA GLN A 100 7.83 17.16 16.16
C GLN A 100 6.88 17.22 14.96
N SER A 101 7.42 17.15 13.73
CA SER A 101 6.60 17.10 12.51
C SER A 101 5.59 15.93 12.49
N GLN A 102 5.93 14.79 13.11
CA GLN A 102 5.02 13.64 13.21
C GLN A 102 3.92 13.88 14.25
N VAL A 103 4.28 14.48 15.39
CA VAL A 103 3.34 14.88 16.45
C VAL A 103 2.35 15.93 15.93
N ASP A 104 2.85 16.93 15.19
CA ASP A 104 2.01 17.96 14.57
C ASP A 104 1.07 17.32 13.53
N ARG A 105 1.58 16.37 12.73
CA ARG A 105 0.77 15.63 11.75
C ARG A 105 -0.41 14.91 12.38
N ILE A 106 -0.20 14.10 13.42
CA ILE A 106 -1.30 13.37 14.05
C ILE A 106 -2.30 14.35 14.70
N ASN A 107 -1.83 15.37 15.41
CA ASN A 107 -2.69 16.36 16.03
C ASN A 107 -3.59 17.07 15.01
N GLU A 108 -3.00 17.54 13.91
CA GLU A 108 -3.72 18.31 12.90
C GLU A 108 -4.59 17.42 12.01
N THR A 109 -4.15 16.21 11.67
CA THR A 109 -4.98 15.26 10.91
C THR A 109 -6.19 14.81 11.73
N CYS A 110 -6.00 14.52 13.03
CA CYS A 110 -7.10 14.20 13.94
C CYS A 110 -8.04 15.39 14.15
N ALA A 111 -7.51 16.61 14.26
CA ALA A 111 -8.33 17.82 14.33
C ALA A 111 -9.16 18.03 13.05
N TRP A 112 -8.57 17.81 11.87
CA TRP A 112 -9.25 17.88 10.59
C TRP A 112 -10.31 16.79 10.42
N GLY A 113 -10.05 15.57 10.89
CA GLY A 113 -10.94 14.41 10.75
C GLY A 113 -12.14 14.41 11.71
N ARG A 114 -12.00 15.08 12.87
CA ARG A 114 -13.03 15.12 13.93
C ARG A 114 -14.44 15.50 13.46
N PRO A 115 -14.65 16.55 12.63
CA PRO A 115 -15.98 16.91 12.14
C PRO A 115 -16.65 15.80 11.30
N TYR A 116 -15.87 14.88 10.76
CA TYR A 116 -16.34 13.76 9.93
C TYR A 116 -16.43 12.44 10.70
N GLY A 117 -16.12 12.44 12.01
CA GLY A 117 -16.09 11.23 12.83
C GLY A 117 -15.00 10.24 12.41
N VAL A 118 -13.85 10.75 11.93
CA VAL A 118 -12.67 9.93 11.64
C VAL A 118 -11.91 9.65 12.94
N ASP A 119 -11.68 8.37 13.21
CA ASP A 119 -11.01 7.87 14.42
C ASP A 119 -9.48 7.87 14.30
N GLY A 120 -8.95 7.99 13.07
CA GLY A 120 -7.53 7.94 12.79
C GLY A 120 -7.22 7.74 11.31
N TYR A 121 -5.96 7.43 10.99
CA TYR A 121 -5.55 7.15 9.61
C TYR A 121 -4.50 6.04 9.51
N ILE A 122 -4.62 5.22 8.49
CA ILE A 122 -3.74 4.10 8.17
C ILE A 122 -2.64 4.56 7.23
N ARG A 123 -1.42 4.11 7.50
CA ARG A 123 -0.24 4.30 6.67
C ARG A 123 0.72 3.11 6.83
N MET A 124 1.70 2.99 5.95
CA MET A 124 2.59 1.82 5.91
C MET A 124 4.06 2.23 5.88
N GLU A 125 4.88 1.53 6.67
CA GLU A 125 6.34 1.43 6.49
C GLU A 125 6.68 -0.06 6.40
N PHE A 126 7.23 -0.72 7.42
CA PHE A 126 7.52 -2.16 7.37
C PHE A 126 6.27 -3.03 7.37
N ASP A 127 5.25 -2.52 8.04
CA ASP A 127 3.93 -3.08 8.27
C ASP A 127 2.95 -1.87 8.36
N PHE A 128 1.66 -2.14 8.45
CA PHE A 128 0.65 -1.10 8.60
C PHE A 128 0.63 -0.54 10.03
N GLU A 129 0.44 0.77 10.14
CA GLU A 129 0.15 1.47 11.39
C GLU A 129 -1.09 2.36 11.24
N ILE A 130 -1.82 2.54 12.34
CA ILE A 130 -2.93 3.46 12.48
C ILE A 130 -2.47 4.59 13.38
N MET A 131 -2.47 5.81 12.92
CA MET A 131 -2.34 6.98 13.79
C MET A 131 -3.72 7.29 14.36
N TYR A 132 -3.94 6.95 15.62
CA TYR A 132 -5.26 6.90 16.25
C TYR A 132 -5.51 8.11 17.16
N CYS A 133 -6.70 8.70 17.03
CA CYS A 133 -6.99 10.01 17.56
C CYS A 133 -7.41 10.03 19.04
N ASP A 134 -8.10 9.00 19.53
CA ASP A 134 -8.58 8.94 20.92
C ASP A 134 -8.76 7.49 21.39
N PHE A 135 -7.78 6.96 22.11
CA PHE A 135 -7.79 5.60 22.66
C PHE A 135 -8.91 5.34 23.69
N SER A 136 -9.65 6.37 24.12
CA SER A 136 -10.83 6.21 24.99
C SER A 136 -12.14 6.02 24.21
N ASP A 137 -12.13 6.20 22.89
CA ASP A 137 -13.27 5.97 22.01
C ASP A 137 -12.97 4.84 21.02
N GLY A 138 -13.90 3.90 20.87
CA GLY A 138 -13.80 2.81 19.91
C GLY A 138 -12.83 1.68 20.26
N LEU A 139 -12.05 1.78 21.34
CA LEU A 139 -11.12 0.75 21.79
C LEU A 139 -11.39 0.32 23.24
N GLU A 140 -11.11 -0.95 23.54
CA GLU A 140 -10.99 -1.49 24.89
C GLU A 140 -9.59 -2.06 25.12
N LEU A 141 -9.01 -1.81 26.30
CA LEU A 141 -7.74 -2.39 26.69
C LEU A 141 -7.93 -3.86 27.05
N VAL A 142 -7.33 -4.75 26.27
CA VAL A 142 -7.34 -6.21 26.50
C VAL A 142 -6.21 -6.61 27.44
N SER A 143 -5.00 -6.08 27.21
CA SER A 143 -3.84 -6.36 28.06
C SER A 143 -2.79 -5.26 27.99
N ALA A 144 -2.08 -5.06 29.09
CA ALA A 144 -0.86 -4.25 29.17
C ALA A 144 0.25 -5.13 29.78
N MET A 145 1.21 -5.54 28.95
CA MET A 145 2.23 -6.51 29.32
C MET A 145 3.61 -5.84 29.35
N PRO A 146 4.31 -5.85 30.50
CA PRO A 146 5.73 -5.51 30.54
C PRO A 146 6.51 -6.40 29.57
N ALA A 147 7.21 -5.79 28.62
CA ALA A 147 7.86 -6.51 27.54
C ALA A 147 9.18 -7.13 28.03
N VAL A 148 9.37 -8.42 27.76
CA VAL A 148 10.69 -9.04 27.78
C VAL A 148 11.34 -8.77 26.44
N ASN A 149 11.99 -7.62 26.33
CA ASN A 149 12.61 -7.16 25.09
C ASN A 149 13.86 -6.31 25.39
N GLU A 150 14.94 -6.54 24.64
CA GLU A 150 16.10 -5.63 24.58
C GLU A 150 15.69 -4.28 23.94
N GLY A 151 14.60 -4.28 23.17
CA GLY A 151 14.20 -3.22 22.27
C GLY A 151 14.86 -3.45 20.91
N GLY A 152 14.16 -3.16 19.81
CA GLY A 152 14.86 -3.05 18.52
C GLY A 152 15.91 -1.94 18.61
N ARG A 153 17.05 -2.05 17.90
CA ARG A 153 17.99 -0.92 17.81
C ARG A 153 17.18 0.31 17.37
N PRO A 154 17.24 1.44 18.10
CA PRO A 154 16.62 2.67 17.63
C PRO A 154 17.10 2.97 16.20
N PRO A 155 16.27 3.59 15.34
CA PRO A 155 16.83 4.34 14.23
C PRO A 155 17.95 5.25 14.80
N PRO A 156 19.04 5.52 14.06
CA PRO A 156 20.23 6.20 14.58
C PRO A 156 20.00 7.56 15.29
N HIS A 157 18.77 8.09 15.30
CA HIS A 157 18.39 9.45 15.70
C HIS A 157 17.12 9.55 16.58
N GLY A 158 16.71 8.48 17.28
CA GLY A 158 15.63 8.55 18.28
C GLY A 158 16.09 9.09 19.65
N PRO A 159 15.26 9.83 20.40
CA PRO A 159 15.50 10.08 21.83
C PRO A 159 15.44 8.76 22.61
N ASP A 160 16.19 8.67 23.71
CA ASP A 160 16.44 7.39 24.40
C ASP A 160 15.75 7.24 25.78
N LYS A 161 14.86 8.15 26.20
CA LYS A 161 14.12 8.00 27.48
C LYS A 161 12.72 8.64 27.52
N PRO A 162 11.65 7.90 27.87
CA PRO A 162 10.48 8.53 28.48
C PRO A 162 10.87 9.11 29.85
N ASP A 163 10.19 10.17 30.28
CA ASP A 163 10.42 10.84 31.57
C ASP A 163 10.35 9.83 32.74
N ASP A 164 11.45 9.68 33.48
CA ASP A 164 11.68 8.73 34.59
C ASP A 164 10.85 9.06 35.86
N ARG A 165 9.76 9.82 35.72
CA ARG A 165 9.02 10.43 36.85
C ARG A 165 7.74 9.71 37.27
N THR A 166 7.47 8.50 36.80
CA THR A 166 6.28 7.74 37.26
C THR A 166 6.68 6.46 38.00
N GLU A 167 6.66 6.54 39.33
CA GLU A 167 6.81 5.38 40.21
C GLU A 167 5.61 4.43 40.10
N SER A 168 5.95 3.13 39.98
CA SER A 168 5.23 1.93 40.43
C SER A 168 3.73 1.78 40.14
N GLY A 169 3.44 1.03 39.08
CA GLY A 169 2.17 0.34 38.83
C GLY A 169 1.78 0.40 37.36
N VAL A 170 1.49 -0.74 36.72
CA VAL A 170 0.73 -0.72 35.46
C VAL A 170 -0.67 -0.25 35.83
N SER A 171 -1.03 0.99 35.49
CA SER A 171 -2.38 1.49 35.71
C SER A 171 -3.31 0.87 34.67
N PHE A 172 -3.99 -0.22 35.05
CA PHE A 172 -5.09 -0.80 34.28
C PHE A 172 -6.34 0.10 34.26
N THR A 173 -6.36 1.14 35.09
CA THR A 173 -7.44 2.11 35.12
C THR A 173 -7.29 3.12 34.00
N VAL A 174 -8.25 3.10 33.06
CA VAL A 174 -8.56 4.26 32.21
C VAL A 174 -8.75 5.46 33.15
N PRO A 175 -8.00 6.56 32.97
CA PRO A 175 -8.07 7.69 33.90
C PRO A 175 -9.52 8.21 33.99
N ALA A 176 -10.06 8.28 35.20
CA ALA A 176 -11.44 8.69 35.46
C ALA A 176 -11.72 10.18 35.16
N SER A 177 -10.71 10.95 34.73
CA SER A 177 -10.87 12.34 34.32
C SER A 177 -9.77 12.73 33.32
N PRO A 178 -10.10 13.48 32.25
CA PRO A 178 -9.13 13.93 31.26
C PRO A 178 -8.27 15.04 31.87
N SER A 179 -7.11 14.71 32.42
CA SER A 179 -6.15 15.72 32.86
C SER A 179 -5.47 16.40 31.67
N PHE A 180 -5.18 17.68 31.86
CA PHE A 180 -4.87 18.77 30.94
C PHE A 180 -3.76 18.63 29.87
N GLU A 181 -3.20 17.46 29.57
CA GLU A 181 -2.22 17.30 28.47
C GLU A 181 -2.55 16.09 27.59
N ARG A 182 -3.70 16.17 26.90
CA ARG A 182 -4.04 15.32 25.73
C ARG A 182 -3.18 15.71 24.53
N GLN A 183 -1.86 15.64 24.67
CA GLN A 183 -0.93 15.87 23.56
C GLN A 183 -0.67 14.53 22.89
N ALA A 184 -0.69 14.52 21.55
CA ALA A 184 -0.26 13.36 20.82
C ALA A 184 1.17 12.98 21.18
N THR A 185 1.41 11.67 21.22
CA THR A 185 2.76 11.12 21.24
C THR A 185 3.06 10.49 19.89
N TYR A 186 4.34 10.36 19.59
CA TYR A 186 4.83 9.55 18.48
C TYR A 186 5.77 8.51 19.09
N HIS A 187 5.39 7.23 19.13
CA HIS A 187 6.13 6.17 19.86
C HIS A 187 6.30 6.45 21.35
N GLY A 188 5.30 7.07 21.99
CA GLY A 188 5.35 7.44 23.40
C GLY A 188 6.22 8.67 23.73
N TRP A 189 6.80 9.35 22.73
CA TRP A 189 7.64 10.53 22.93
C TRP A 189 6.82 11.82 23.02
N HIS A 190 7.14 12.67 24.03
CA HIS A 190 6.65 14.05 24.16
C HIS A 190 7.73 15.07 23.75
N THR A 191 7.32 16.28 23.40
CA THR A 191 8.18 17.33 22.84
C THR A 191 9.29 17.77 23.81
N SER A 192 10.57 17.69 23.38
CA SER A 192 11.70 18.56 23.77
C SER A 192 13.06 17.98 23.36
N ARG A 193 13.86 18.81 22.68
CA ARG A 193 15.13 18.55 21.99
C ARG A 193 16.34 18.30 22.91
N ALA A 194 16.14 17.99 24.19
CA ALA A 194 17.17 18.23 25.21
C ALA A 194 18.17 17.09 25.47
N ASP A 195 18.02 15.87 24.96
CA ASP A 195 18.93 14.75 25.31
C ASP A 195 19.34 13.83 24.13
N LEU A 196 19.47 14.38 22.92
CA LEU A 196 19.72 13.60 21.70
C LEU A 196 21.17 13.15 21.45
N ARG A 197 21.98 12.83 22.48
CA ARG A 197 23.33 12.23 22.30
C ARG A 197 23.80 11.41 23.50
N ARG A 198 23.15 10.29 23.82
CA ARG A 198 23.77 9.23 24.64
C ARG A 198 23.95 7.96 23.81
N PRO A 199 25.02 7.18 24.04
CA PRO A 199 25.13 5.85 23.44
C PRO A 199 23.99 4.97 23.98
N TYR A 200 23.22 4.35 23.09
CA TYR A 200 22.28 3.29 23.45
C TYR A 200 23.07 2.15 24.10
N PHE A 201 22.76 1.87 25.36
CA PHE A 201 23.20 0.65 26.03
C PHE A 201 21.99 -0.28 26.09
N PRO A 202 22.08 -1.51 25.56
CA PRO A 202 20.99 -2.46 25.67
C PRO A 202 20.65 -2.67 27.16
N PRO A 203 19.36 -2.71 27.52
CA PRO A 203 18.97 -2.91 28.91
C PRO A 203 19.52 -4.25 29.41
N ASN A 204 19.89 -4.28 30.70
CA ASN A 204 20.30 -5.53 31.32
C ASN A 204 19.16 -6.55 31.19
N PRO A 205 19.47 -7.82 30.89
CA PRO A 205 18.47 -8.87 30.94
C PRO A 205 17.70 -8.87 32.27
N PRO A 206 16.37 -9.08 32.24
CA PRO A 206 15.58 -9.11 33.47
C PRO A 206 16.07 -10.26 34.37
N GLU A 207 15.84 -10.10 35.68
CA GLU A 207 16.23 -11.11 36.65
C GLU A 207 15.68 -12.49 36.27
N GLY A 208 16.56 -13.49 36.26
CA GLY A 208 16.23 -14.86 35.86
C GLY A 208 16.37 -15.17 34.37
N TRP A 209 16.66 -14.18 33.51
CA TRP A 209 16.99 -14.43 32.10
C TRP A 209 18.25 -15.30 31.97
N LYS A 210 18.21 -16.26 31.04
CA LYS A 210 19.33 -17.19 30.77
C LYS A 210 19.63 -17.21 29.27
N GLY A 211 20.89 -17.01 28.92
CA GLY A 211 21.37 -17.01 27.54
C GLY A 211 21.49 -15.61 26.94
N THR A 212 21.90 -15.55 25.68
CA THR A 212 22.03 -14.31 24.91
C THR A 212 20.65 -13.79 24.48
N TRP A 213 20.49 -12.47 24.41
CA TRP A 213 19.28 -11.87 23.82
C TRP A 213 19.11 -12.27 22.35
N PRO A 214 17.89 -12.63 21.89
CA PRO A 214 17.63 -12.89 20.49
C PRO A 214 17.52 -11.57 19.72
N VAL A 215 18.14 -11.50 18.54
CA VAL A 215 17.96 -10.37 17.61
C VAL A 215 16.63 -10.56 16.88
N ILE A 216 15.70 -9.61 17.04
CA ILE A 216 14.33 -9.70 16.48
C ILE A 216 14.03 -8.65 15.41
N ASN A 217 15.03 -7.92 14.92
CA ASN A 217 14.83 -6.80 13.97
C ASN A 217 14.10 -7.23 12.69
N ASN A 218 14.34 -8.45 12.21
CA ASN A 218 13.73 -8.91 10.96
C ASN A 218 12.30 -9.45 11.14
N ALA A 219 11.85 -9.64 12.39
CA ALA A 219 10.52 -10.17 12.70
C ALA A 219 9.40 -9.22 12.22
N ILE A 220 9.59 -7.89 12.34
CA ILE A 220 8.62 -6.89 11.84
C ILE A 220 8.48 -6.95 10.31
N ARG A 221 9.58 -7.11 9.58
CA ARG A 221 9.56 -7.19 8.11
C ARG A 221 8.92 -8.48 7.64
N HIS A 222 9.19 -9.57 8.35
CA HIS A 222 8.53 -10.84 8.10
C HIS A 222 7.02 -10.72 8.35
N ALA A 223 6.60 -10.13 9.48
CA ALA A 223 5.19 -9.90 9.78
C ALA A 223 4.50 -9.04 8.70
N GLY A 224 5.09 -7.89 8.35
CA GLY A 224 4.55 -7.04 7.28
C GLY A 224 4.48 -7.74 5.92
N SER A 225 5.40 -8.67 5.62
CA SER A 225 5.39 -9.42 4.36
C SER A 225 4.18 -10.34 4.19
N TRP A 226 3.49 -10.70 5.29
CA TRP A 226 2.24 -11.46 5.23
C TRP A 226 1.15 -10.72 4.46
N HIS A 227 1.28 -9.40 4.34
CA HIS A 227 0.29 -8.52 3.71
C HIS A 227 0.73 -8.01 2.32
N ASN A 228 1.81 -8.55 1.74
CA ASN A 228 2.32 -8.13 0.43
C ASN A 228 1.37 -8.48 -0.72
N ASP A 229 0.69 -9.61 -0.61
CA ASP A 229 -0.20 -10.11 -1.66
C ASP A 229 -1.61 -9.55 -1.50
N PHE A 230 -2.29 -9.35 -2.62
CA PHE A 230 -3.70 -8.96 -2.61
C PHE A 230 -4.52 -9.98 -1.80
N PRO A 231 -5.41 -9.54 -0.89
CA PRO A 231 -5.91 -8.17 -0.75
C PRO A 231 -5.21 -7.29 0.31
N GLY A 232 -4.01 -7.65 0.75
CA GLY A 232 -3.34 -7.02 1.89
C GLY A 232 -3.94 -7.45 3.21
N ASP A 233 -3.81 -6.60 4.24
CA ASP A 233 -4.37 -6.89 5.57
C ASP A 233 -5.90 -6.87 5.54
N ILE A 234 -6.50 -8.06 5.70
CA ILE A 234 -7.95 -8.27 5.63
C ILE A 234 -8.72 -7.60 6.77
N ARG A 235 -8.06 -7.16 7.85
CA ARG A 235 -8.69 -6.42 8.94
C ARG A 235 -9.09 -5.01 8.51
N VAL A 236 -8.46 -4.49 7.46
CA VAL A 236 -8.76 -3.20 6.87
C VAL A 236 -9.72 -3.38 5.70
N HIS A 237 -10.80 -2.59 5.69
CA HIS A 237 -11.77 -2.55 4.63
C HIS A 237 -11.75 -1.17 3.95
N PRO A 238 -10.85 -0.93 2.97
CA PRO A 238 -10.93 0.27 2.14
C PRO A 238 -12.22 0.26 1.34
N ASP A 239 -12.83 1.44 1.13
CA ASP A 239 -13.96 1.64 0.24
C ASP A 239 -13.50 2.35 -1.05
N PRO A 240 -13.22 1.62 -2.14
CA PRO A 240 -12.72 2.22 -3.36
C PRO A 240 -13.67 3.23 -3.99
N SER A 241 -14.97 3.19 -3.71
CA SER A 241 -15.93 4.20 -4.21
C SER A 241 -15.66 5.61 -3.70
N THR A 242 -14.76 5.73 -2.71
CA THR A 242 -14.27 6.98 -2.12
C THR A 242 -12.84 7.32 -2.54
N LEU A 243 -12.23 6.56 -3.46
CA LEU A 243 -10.83 6.72 -3.82
C LEU A 243 -10.56 8.08 -4.49
N ILE A 244 -9.78 8.92 -3.81
CA ILE A 244 -9.16 10.11 -4.38
C ILE A 244 -7.82 9.70 -4.96
N SER A 245 -7.65 9.82 -6.27
CA SER A 245 -6.40 9.48 -6.94
C SER A 245 -5.65 10.72 -7.41
N PHE A 246 -4.36 10.80 -7.11
CA PHE A 246 -3.45 11.77 -7.70
C PHE A 246 -3.15 11.47 -9.18
N TYR A 247 -3.71 10.39 -9.75
CA TYR A 247 -3.75 10.12 -11.18
C TYR A 247 -4.99 10.69 -11.89
N ASP A 248 -5.92 11.35 -11.17
CA ASP A 248 -7.07 12.02 -11.79
C ASP A 248 -6.57 13.05 -12.84
N PRO A 249 -6.95 12.93 -14.13
CA PRO A 249 -6.54 13.86 -15.18
C PRO A 249 -7.03 15.29 -14.94
N ALA A 250 -7.99 15.51 -14.04
CA ALA A 250 -8.38 16.85 -13.60
C ALA A 250 -7.25 17.59 -12.86
N LEU A 251 -6.27 16.88 -12.31
CA LEU A 251 -5.07 17.45 -11.68
C LEU A 251 -4.01 17.76 -12.75
N THR A 252 -4.32 18.76 -13.58
CA THR A 252 -3.56 19.10 -14.79
C THR A 252 -2.08 19.43 -14.53
N SER A 253 -1.74 19.95 -13.35
CA SER A 253 -0.34 20.20 -12.96
C SER A 253 0.47 18.91 -12.85
N LEU A 254 -0.12 17.85 -12.29
CA LEU A 254 0.49 16.52 -12.22
C LEU A 254 0.58 15.86 -13.60
N VAL A 255 -0.46 16.00 -14.44
CA VAL A 255 -0.42 15.52 -15.83
C VAL A 255 0.74 16.17 -16.59
N ALA A 256 0.92 17.49 -16.45
CA ALA A 256 2.01 18.21 -17.10
C ALA A 256 3.38 17.79 -16.56
N ALA A 257 3.53 17.66 -15.24
CA ALA A 257 4.78 17.28 -14.60
C ALA A 257 5.25 15.86 -15.02
N ARG A 258 4.32 14.91 -15.15
CA ARG A 258 4.63 13.51 -15.47
C ARG A 258 5.13 13.26 -16.90
N ARG A 259 4.92 14.19 -17.84
CA ARG A 259 5.28 14.01 -19.27
C ARG A 259 6.77 13.78 -19.51
N SER A 260 7.63 14.28 -18.62
CA SER A 260 9.08 14.13 -18.71
C SER A 260 9.66 13.19 -17.66
N MET A 261 8.82 12.36 -17.02
CA MET A 261 9.19 11.52 -15.89
C MET A 261 8.85 10.05 -16.15
N SER A 262 9.61 9.15 -15.54
CA SER A 262 9.25 7.74 -15.43
C SER A 262 8.22 7.54 -14.33
N ARG A 263 7.48 6.42 -14.34
CA ARG A 263 6.46 6.11 -13.32
C ARG A 263 7.03 6.08 -11.91
N ASP A 264 8.26 5.61 -11.75
CA ASP A 264 8.97 5.55 -10.47
C ASP A 264 9.25 6.94 -9.87
N ASP A 265 9.33 7.96 -10.72
CA ASP A 265 9.58 9.35 -10.33
C ASP A 265 8.29 10.12 -10.07
N TYR A 266 7.12 9.53 -10.34
CA TYR A 266 5.84 10.18 -10.14
C TYR A 266 5.59 10.46 -8.67
N ARG A 267 5.31 11.74 -8.39
CA ARG A 267 5.20 12.26 -7.03
C ARG A 267 3.96 13.15 -6.88
N PRO A 268 3.12 12.98 -5.86
CA PRO A 268 2.01 13.90 -5.60
C PRO A 268 2.50 15.33 -5.35
N GLY A 269 3.66 15.51 -4.74
CA GLY A 269 4.26 16.81 -4.44
C GLY A 269 4.66 17.68 -5.63
N ASN A 270 4.60 17.19 -6.88
CA ASN A 270 4.77 18.03 -8.07
C ASN A 270 3.50 18.83 -8.44
N ILE A 271 2.49 18.77 -7.58
CA ILE A 271 1.19 19.42 -7.72
C ILE A 271 1.26 20.94 -7.53
N SER A 272 0.41 21.67 -8.25
CA SER A 272 0.25 23.12 -8.06
C SER A 272 -0.65 23.45 -6.86
N ALA A 273 -0.56 24.67 -6.33
CA ALA A 273 -1.44 25.14 -5.24
C ALA A 273 -2.94 25.06 -5.57
N ALA A 274 -3.31 25.32 -6.83
CA ALA A 274 -4.70 25.22 -7.27
C ALA A 274 -5.21 23.77 -7.25
N ASP A 275 -4.38 22.82 -7.70
CA ASP A 275 -4.74 21.40 -7.68
C ASP A 275 -4.68 20.82 -6.25
N MET A 276 -3.79 21.30 -5.37
CA MET A 276 -3.83 20.96 -3.94
C MET A 276 -5.17 21.37 -3.31
N ALA A 277 -5.62 22.60 -3.56
CA ALA A 277 -6.90 23.08 -3.06
C ALA A 277 -8.07 22.23 -3.61
N ARG A 278 -7.98 21.78 -4.86
CA ARG A 278 -8.95 20.86 -5.47
C ARG A 278 -9.00 19.52 -4.75
N VAL A 279 -7.85 18.89 -4.49
CA VAL A 279 -7.76 17.62 -3.75
C VAL A 279 -8.38 17.76 -2.37
N ARG A 280 -8.03 18.82 -1.62
CA ARG A 280 -8.59 19.06 -0.27
C ARG A 280 -10.09 19.26 -0.29
N ALA A 281 -10.61 20.02 -1.26
CA ALA A 281 -12.04 20.23 -1.42
C ALA A 281 -12.77 18.92 -1.75
N GLU A 282 -12.17 18.08 -2.61
CA GLU A 282 -12.74 16.81 -3.00
C GLU A 282 -12.75 15.79 -1.86
N VAL A 283 -11.67 15.72 -1.06
CA VAL A 283 -11.65 14.89 0.15
C VAL A 283 -12.74 15.37 1.13
N ALA A 284 -12.89 16.68 1.33
CA ALA A 284 -13.95 17.20 2.20
C ALA A 284 -15.36 16.84 1.69
N GLU A 285 -15.61 16.95 0.38
CA GLU A 285 -16.88 16.53 -0.24
C GLU A 285 -17.12 15.03 -0.07
N MET A 286 -16.10 14.21 -0.33
CA MET A 286 -16.14 12.76 -0.14
C MET A 286 -16.48 12.38 1.30
N MET A 287 -15.91 13.07 2.29
CA MET A 287 -16.19 12.83 3.71
C MET A 287 -17.61 13.22 4.14
N GLN A 288 -18.21 14.22 3.50
CA GLN A 288 -19.57 14.69 3.81
C GLN A 288 -20.67 13.85 3.16
N ARG A 289 -20.31 13.00 2.19
CA ARG A 289 -21.26 12.23 1.38
C ARG A 289 -21.88 11.08 2.17
N ASP A 290 -23.20 11.00 2.15
CA ASP A 290 -23.94 9.88 2.73
C ASP A 290 -23.64 8.57 1.97
N ALA A 291 -23.60 7.45 2.71
CA ALA A 291 -23.32 6.13 2.13
C ALA A 291 -24.34 5.72 1.04
N GLY A 292 -25.59 6.18 1.15
CA GLY A 292 -26.67 5.89 0.19
C GLY A 292 -26.55 6.62 -1.15
N GLU A 293 -25.63 7.58 -1.30
CA GLU A 293 -25.41 8.34 -2.53
C GLU A 293 -24.39 7.67 -3.48
N ARG A 294 -23.86 6.50 -3.10
CA ARG A 294 -22.87 5.72 -3.87
C ARG A 294 -23.57 4.71 -4.77
N SER A 295 -22.89 4.25 -5.82
CA SER A 295 -23.51 3.33 -6.78
C SER A 295 -23.76 1.91 -6.24
N GLY A 296 -23.05 1.51 -5.18
CA GLY A 296 -23.08 0.15 -4.62
C GLY A 296 -22.30 -0.89 -5.43
N VAL A 297 -21.53 -0.46 -6.44
CA VAL A 297 -20.65 -1.36 -7.21
C VAL A 297 -19.49 -1.83 -6.34
N ASP A 298 -19.27 -3.15 -6.32
CA ASP A 298 -18.08 -3.74 -5.71
C ASP A 298 -16.86 -3.56 -6.63
N TRP A 299 -16.26 -2.36 -6.54
CA TRP A 299 -15.07 -1.99 -7.31
C TRP A 299 -13.85 -2.87 -6.99
N ARG A 300 -13.73 -3.33 -5.74
CA ARG A 300 -12.64 -4.22 -5.32
C ARG A 300 -12.79 -5.58 -5.99
N GLY A 301 -13.97 -6.20 -5.89
CA GLY A 301 -14.27 -7.46 -6.56
C GLY A 301 -14.14 -7.37 -8.09
N LEU A 302 -14.59 -6.27 -8.68
CA LEU A 302 -14.43 -6.03 -10.13
C LEU A 302 -12.96 -6.02 -10.55
N ALA A 303 -12.11 -5.27 -9.83
CA ALA A 303 -10.68 -5.21 -10.10
C ALA A 303 -10.01 -6.59 -9.92
N THR A 304 -10.37 -7.35 -8.88
CA THR A 304 -9.88 -8.71 -8.65
C THR A 304 -10.22 -9.63 -9.81
N VAL A 305 -11.48 -9.65 -10.27
CA VAL A 305 -11.90 -10.53 -11.37
C VAL A 305 -11.17 -10.19 -12.68
N ILE A 306 -10.90 -8.91 -12.94
CA ILE A 306 -10.10 -8.48 -14.10
C ILE A 306 -8.66 -8.95 -13.94
N GLN A 307 -8.06 -8.76 -12.76
CA GLN A 307 -6.70 -9.20 -12.46
C GLN A 307 -6.56 -10.71 -12.59
N ASP A 308 -7.46 -11.50 -12.01
CA ASP A 308 -7.47 -12.97 -12.09
C ASP A 308 -7.60 -13.47 -13.53
N ARG A 309 -8.25 -12.70 -14.40
CA ARG A 309 -8.44 -13.09 -15.79
C ARG A 309 -7.19 -12.93 -16.66
N PHE A 310 -6.33 -11.96 -16.35
CA PHE A 310 -5.21 -11.59 -17.21
C PHE A 310 -3.84 -11.70 -16.52
N GLY A 311 -3.81 -11.71 -15.19
CA GLY A 311 -2.60 -11.57 -14.38
C GLY A 311 -1.65 -12.75 -14.45
N ASP A 312 -2.15 -13.96 -14.73
CA ASP A 312 -1.34 -15.16 -14.98
C ASP A 312 -1.12 -15.40 -16.49
N ARG A 313 -2.15 -15.16 -17.31
CA ARG A 313 -2.14 -15.41 -18.76
C ARG A 313 -1.17 -14.53 -19.50
N LEU A 314 -1.05 -13.25 -19.15
CA LEU A 314 -0.14 -12.32 -19.83
C LEU A 314 1.33 -12.70 -19.58
N PRO A 315 1.80 -12.90 -18.32
CA PRO A 315 3.14 -13.40 -18.08
C PRO A 315 3.40 -14.79 -18.70
N TYR A 316 2.41 -15.69 -18.70
CA TYR A 316 2.55 -16.98 -19.36
C TYR A 316 2.73 -16.84 -20.88
N LEU A 317 1.95 -15.97 -21.52
CA LEU A 317 2.06 -15.66 -22.94
C LEU A 317 3.42 -15.02 -23.25
N GLN A 318 3.89 -14.08 -22.42
CA GLN A 318 5.22 -13.50 -22.52
C GLN A 318 6.30 -14.59 -22.47
N HIS A 319 6.26 -15.43 -21.44
CA HIS A 319 7.17 -16.56 -21.30
C HIS A 319 7.19 -17.43 -22.56
N LEU A 320 6.02 -17.78 -23.08
CA LEU A 320 5.88 -18.61 -24.28
C LEU A 320 6.47 -17.96 -25.54
N LEU A 321 6.33 -16.65 -25.69
CA LEU A 321 6.87 -15.87 -26.82
C LEU A 321 8.40 -15.68 -26.73
N HIS A 322 8.98 -15.76 -25.53
CA HIS A 322 10.43 -15.65 -25.30
C HIS A 322 11.16 -17.00 -25.32
N GLN A 323 10.45 -18.12 -25.24
CA GLN A 323 11.08 -19.44 -25.32
C GLN A 323 11.78 -19.65 -26.68
N PRO A 324 12.97 -20.27 -26.71
CA PRO A 324 13.65 -20.58 -27.97
C PRO A 324 12.84 -21.61 -28.78
N ALA A 325 12.60 -21.29 -30.05
CA ALA A 325 11.84 -22.12 -30.98
C ALA A 325 12.69 -23.29 -31.51
N THR A 326 12.46 -24.52 -31.05
CA THR A 326 12.97 -25.72 -31.75
C THR A 326 12.08 -26.12 -32.92
N ASN A 327 10.78 -25.85 -32.81
CA ASN A 327 9.78 -26.04 -33.86
C ASN A 327 8.84 -24.83 -33.90
N VAL A 328 9.04 -23.96 -34.90
CA VAL A 328 8.29 -22.71 -35.07
C VAL A 328 6.79 -22.97 -35.19
N SER A 329 6.38 -23.96 -35.98
CA SER A 329 4.95 -24.26 -36.19
C SER A 329 4.26 -24.65 -34.89
N GLU A 330 4.92 -25.46 -34.05
CA GLU A 330 4.37 -25.85 -32.76
C GLU A 330 4.28 -24.65 -31.80
N GLN A 331 5.30 -23.80 -31.74
CA GLN A 331 5.30 -22.64 -30.86
C GLN A 331 4.26 -21.60 -31.26
N VAL A 332 4.11 -21.36 -32.56
CA VAL A 332 3.08 -20.49 -33.13
C VAL A 332 1.68 -21.02 -32.81
N ALA A 333 1.44 -22.32 -32.95
CA ALA A 333 0.16 -22.93 -32.58
C ALA A 333 -0.15 -22.76 -31.08
N LYS A 334 0.87 -22.85 -30.21
CA LYS A 334 0.71 -22.58 -28.77
C LYS A 334 0.37 -21.11 -28.49
N ALA A 335 1.06 -20.16 -29.13
CA ALA A 335 0.76 -18.73 -29.00
C ALA A 335 -0.65 -18.40 -29.50
N ARG A 336 -1.00 -18.90 -30.68
CA ARG A 336 -2.35 -18.81 -31.27
C ARG A 336 -3.43 -19.30 -30.32
N LYS A 337 -3.20 -20.45 -29.69
CA LYS A 337 -4.11 -21.00 -28.67
C LYS A 337 -4.29 -20.03 -27.49
N GLN A 338 -3.23 -19.40 -26.98
CA GLN A 338 -3.36 -18.46 -25.86
C GLN A 338 -4.14 -17.19 -26.21
N PHE A 339 -3.98 -16.66 -27.43
CA PHE A 339 -4.83 -15.55 -27.91
C PHE A 339 -6.29 -15.97 -27.98
N PHE A 340 -6.56 -17.15 -28.54
CA PHE A 340 -7.90 -17.71 -28.62
C PHE A 340 -8.53 -17.90 -27.24
N ASP A 341 -7.85 -18.59 -26.31
CA ASP A 341 -8.34 -18.88 -24.96
C ASP A 341 -8.62 -17.58 -24.16
N SER A 342 -7.85 -16.52 -24.42
CA SER A 342 -8.04 -15.21 -23.77
C SER A 342 -9.29 -14.48 -24.27
N LEU A 343 -9.61 -14.63 -25.56
CA LEU A 343 -10.68 -13.89 -26.24
C LEU A 343 -11.97 -14.69 -26.44
N LEU A 344 -11.93 -16.02 -26.30
CA LEU A 344 -13.04 -16.93 -26.58
C LEU A 344 -14.38 -16.48 -25.99
N PRO A 345 -14.46 -16.00 -24.73
CA PRO A 345 -15.75 -15.57 -24.15
C PRO A 345 -16.36 -14.31 -24.80
N TYR A 346 -15.65 -13.64 -25.70
CA TYR A 346 -16.06 -12.44 -26.42
C TYR A 346 -16.33 -12.68 -27.90
N MET A 347 -16.14 -13.91 -28.38
CA MET A 347 -16.33 -14.30 -29.77
C MET A 347 -17.76 -14.79 -30.02
N GLU A 348 -18.38 -14.25 -31.08
CA GLU A 348 -19.67 -14.72 -31.58
C GLU A 348 -19.46 -15.62 -32.81
N ARG A 349 -20.46 -16.45 -33.16
CA ARG A 349 -20.36 -17.33 -34.35
C ARG A 349 -20.55 -16.60 -35.70
N PRO A 350 -21.51 -15.68 -35.87
CA PRO A 350 -21.77 -15.06 -37.17
C PRO A 350 -20.60 -14.20 -37.66
N GLY A 351 -20.35 -14.20 -38.98
CA GLY A 351 -19.33 -13.33 -39.61
C GLY A 351 -17.87 -13.75 -39.36
N LEU A 352 -17.64 -15.01 -38.97
CA LEU A 352 -16.32 -15.54 -38.64
C LEU A 352 -15.28 -15.23 -39.73
N GLY A 353 -14.16 -14.60 -39.32
CA GLY A 353 -13.05 -14.22 -40.21
C GLY A 353 -13.22 -12.87 -40.91
N GLU A 354 -14.40 -12.25 -40.86
CA GLU A 354 -14.61 -10.91 -41.43
C GLU A 354 -13.96 -9.81 -40.56
N PRO A 355 -13.51 -8.68 -41.13
CA PRO A 355 -12.94 -7.58 -40.35
C PRO A 355 -13.83 -7.09 -39.21
N GLU A 356 -15.15 -7.05 -39.42
CA GLU A 356 -16.13 -6.64 -38.41
C GLU A 356 -16.22 -7.62 -37.24
N TRP A 357 -15.95 -8.91 -37.47
CA TRP A 357 -15.96 -9.93 -36.42
C TRP A 357 -14.82 -9.72 -35.43
N PHE A 358 -13.61 -9.42 -35.92
CA PHE A 358 -12.48 -9.04 -35.05
C PHE A 358 -12.76 -7.74 -34.30
N ALA A 359 -13.34 -6.74 -34.97
CA ALA A 359 -13.71 -5.48 -34.33
C ALA A 359 -14.75 -5.68 -33.20
N GLN A 360 -15.73 -6.57 -33.40
CA GLN A 360 -16.72 -6.91 -32.38
C GLN A 360 -16.09 -7.64 -31.19
N ILE A 361 -15.13 -8.55 -31.42
CA ILE A 361 -14.37 -9.21 -30.34
C ILE A 361 -13.65 -8.18 -29.47
N ALA A 362 -12.95 -7.22 -30.09
CA ALA A 362 -12.25 -6.17 -29.37
C ALA A 362 -13.21 -5.34 -28.49
N ARG A 363 -14.35 -4.91 -29.05
CA ARG A 363 -15.38 -4.15 -28.32
C ARG A 363 -16.01 -4.95 -27.19
N ASN A 364 -16.37 -6.21 -27.44
CA ASN A 364 -16.94 -7.10 -26.44
C ASN A 364 -15.96 -7.34 -25.30
N CYS A 365 -14.69 -7.60 -25.61
CA CYS A 365 -13.62 -7.79 -24.64
C CYS A 365 -13.44 -6.55 -23.75
N ALA A 366 -13.30 -5.37 -24.36
CA ALA A 366 -12.99 -4.14 -23.65
C ALA A 366 -14.13 -3.66 -22.73
N THR A 367 -15.38 -4.00 -23.06
CA THR A 367 -16.56 -3.44 -22.37
C THR A 367 -17.28 -4.43 -21.47
N ARG A 368 -16.97 -5.74 -21.53
CA ARG A 368 -17.76 -6.80 -20.88
C ARG A 368 -17.98 -6.58 -19.38
N PHE A 369 -16.93 -6.17 -18.69
CA PHE A 369 -16.92 -6.02 -17.24
C PHE A 369 -17.70 -4.81 -16.74
N THR A 370 -18.09 -3.93 -17.66
CA THR A 370 -18.24 -2.54 -17.32
C THR A 370 -19.51 -1.97 -17.96
N ALA A 371 -19.87 -2.36 -19.19
CA ALA A 371 -21.05 -1.88 -19.92
C ALA A 371 -22.40 -1.95 -19.17
N HIS A 372 -22.54 -2.85 -18.20
CA HIS A 372 -23.77 -3.08 -17.44
C HIS A 372 -23.87 -2.25 -16.14
N LEU A 373 -22.81 -1.55 -15.74
CA LEU A 373 -22.78 -0.81 -14.48
C LEU A 373 -23.61 0.50 -14.55
N PRO A 374 -24.20 0.96 -13.44
CA PRO A 374 -25.11 2.11 -13.41
C PRO A 374 -24.36 3.46 -13.45
N ALA A 375 -23.85 3.83 -14.63
CA ALA A 375 -23.00 5.01 -14.82
C ALA A 375 -23.67 6.35 -14.40
N GLU A 376 -25.00 6.41 -14.40
CA GLU A 376 -25.79 7.54 -13.93
C GLU A 376 -25.69 7.76 -12.41
N LYS A 377 -25.38 6.71 -11.64
CA LYS A 377 -25.23 6.76 -10.17
C LYS A 377 -23.80 7.01 -9.71
N PHE A 378 -22.83 7.01 -10.61
CA PHE A 378 -21.43 7.13 -10.24
C PHE A 378 -21.11 8.51 -9.67
N THR A 379 -20.49 8.50 -8.49
CA THR A 379 -19.80 9.66 -7.92
C THR A 379 -18.63 10.08 -8.80
N LYS A 380 -18.00 11.22 -8.49
CA LYS A 380 -16.77 11.65 -9.18
C LYS A 380 -15.68 10.56 -9.09
N GLN A 381 -15.49 9.97 -7.91
CA GLN A 381 -14.48 8.94 -7.67
C GLN A 381 -14.77 7.67 -8.47
N GLU A 382 -16.03 7.23 -8.50
CA GLU A 382 -16.44 6.05 -9.26
C GLU A 382 -16.29 6.22 -10.77
N ARG A 383 -16.44 7.45 -11.30
CA ARG A 383 -16.13 7.74 -12.70
C ARG A 383 -14.64 7.61 -13.01
N VAL A 384 -13.76 8.02 -12.08
CA VAL A 384 -12.31 7.83 -12.23
C VAL A 384 -11.96 6.33 -12.23
N LEU A 385 -12.51 5.56 -11.29
CA LEU A 385 -12.34 4.10 -11.26
C LEU A 385 -12.82 3.44 -12.55
N ARG A 386 -14.02 3.82 -13.00
CA ARG A 386 -14.58 3.33 -14.26
C ARG A 386 -13.65 3.58 -15.43
N ASN A 387 -13.20 4.82 -15.60
CA ASN A 387 -12.34 5.19 -16.72
C ASN A 387 -11.01 4.43 -16.67
N ALA A 388 -10.43 4.24 -15.47
CA ALA A 388 -9.21 3.46 -15.31
C ALA A 388 -9.41 1.99 -15.73
N VAL A 389 -10.52 1.37 -15.32
CA VAL A 389 -10.88 0.00 -15.72
C VAL A 389 -11.09 -0.11 -17.22
N ASP A 390 -11.84 0.82 -17.82
CA ASP A 390 -12.10 0.83 -19.26
C ASP A 390 -10.82 0.99 -20.08
N GLU A 391 -9.87 1.85 -19.64
CA GLU A 391 -8.58 2.05 -20.31
C GLU A 391 -7.70 0.79 -20.25
N VAL A 392 -7.61 0.16 -19.08
CA VAL A 392 -6.84 -1.09 -18.90
C VAL A 392 -7.42 -2.21 -19.76
N LEU A 393 -8.74 -2.37 -19.76
CA LEU A 393 -9.41 -3.37 -20.59
C LEU A 393 -9.27 -3.05 -22.08
N HIS A 394 -9.34 -1.78 -22.47
CA HIS A 394 -9.12 -1.36 -23.85
C HIS A 394 -7.74 -1.80 -24.33
N GLU A 395 -6.68 -1.48 -23.60
CA GLU A 395 -5.31 -1.80 -24.02
C GLU A 395 -5.03 -3.31 -24.05
N ILE A 396 -5.46 -4.06 -23.03
CA ILE A 396 -5.34 -5.52 -23.02
C ILE A 396 -6.06 -6.12 -24.24
N CYS A 397 -7.33 -5.74 -24.45
CA CYS A 397 -8.14 -6.29 -25.51
C CYS A 397 -7.68 -5.86 -26.91
N ARG A 398 -7.13 -4.64 -27.04
CA ARG A 398 -6.53 -4.13 -28.29
C ARG A 398 -5.34 -4.99 -28.68
N VAL A 399 -4.38 -5.21 -27.77
CA VAL A 399 -3.18 -6.03 -28.04
C VAL A 399 -3.56 -7.48 -28.37
N LEU A 400 -4.41 -8.10 -27.54
CA LEU A 400 -4.81 -9.50 -27.75
C LEU A 400 -5.58 -9.69 -29.06
N THR A 401 -6.49 -8.77 -29.40
CA THR A 401 -7.32 -8.93 -30.61
C THR A 401 -6.53 -8.63 -31.89
N LEU A 402 -5.60 -7.68 -31.86
CA LEU A 402 -4.68 -7.43 -32.98
C LEU A 402 -3.80 -8.66 -33.25
N ALA A 403 -3.21 -9.24 -32.20
CA ALA A 403 -2.45 -10.47 -32.33
C ALA A 403 -3.32 -11.65 -32.82
N TRP A 404 -4.56 -11.77 -32.32
CA TRP A 404 -5.50 -12.80 -32.77
C TRP A 404 -5.85 -12.68 -34.25
N THR A 405 -6.01 -11.45 -34.75
CA THR A 405 -6.31 -11.20 -36.17
C THR A 405 -5.21 -11.76 -37.07
N GLU A 406 -3.95 -11.62 -36.64
CA GLU A 406 -2.78 -12.10 -37.36
C GLU A 406 -2.52 -13.59 -37.18
N ALA A 407 -2.88 -14.11 -35.99
CA ALA A 407 -2.76 -15.51 -35.61
C ALA A 407 -3.89 -16.39 -36.19
N PHE A 408 -4.95 -15.79 -36.72
CA PHE A 408 -6.16 -16.51 -37.14
C PHE A 408 -5.85 -17.62 -38.16
N ASP A 409 -5.06 -17.30 -39.19
CA ASP A 409 -4.63 -18.12 -40.33
C ASP A 409 -3.12 -18.41 -40.33
N VAL A 410 -2.41 -18.14 -39.22
CA VAL A 410 -0.93 -18.19 -39.19
C VAL A 410 -0.34 -19.56 -39.50
N GLU A 411 -1.07 -20.63 -39.22
CA GLU A 411 -0.63 -22.02 -39.50
C GLU A 411 -0.57 -22.32 -41.01
N GLU A 412 -1.26 -21.53 -41.83
CA GLU A 412 -1.23 -21.63 -43.30
C GLU A 412 -0.12 -20.76 -43.92
N LYS A 413 0.53 -19.90 -43.13
CA LYS A 413 1.59 -18.99 -43.59
C LYS A 413 2.93 -19.72 -43.66
N CYS A 414 3.83 -19.21 -44.50
CA CYS A 414 5.19 -19.75 -44.56
C CYS A 414 5.94 -19.49 -43.23
N PRO A 415 6.94 -20.34 -42.89
CA PRO A 415 7.65 -20.24 -41.62
C PRO A 415 8.26 -18.87 -41.34
N ASP A 416 8.83 -18.21 -42.36
CA ASP A 416 9.47 -16.89 -42.21
C ASP A 416 8.47 -15.81 -41.75
N ILE A 417 7.24 -15.83 -42.27
CA ILE A 417 6.18 -14.91 -41.85
C ILE A 417 5.75 -15.23 -40.41
N ALA A 418 5.61 -16.51 -40.07
CA ALA A 418 5.23 -16.94 -38.74
C ALA A 418 6.27 -16.52 -37.68
N VAL A 419 7.57 -16.61 -38.01
CA VAL A 419 8.67 -16.09 -37.17
C VAL A 419 8.54 -14.58 -36.97
N ALA A 420 8.36 -13.81 -38.06
CA ALA A 420 8.22 -12.36 -37.97
C ALA A 420 7.01 -11.92 -37.12
N LEU A 421 5.89 -12.65 -37.21
CA LEU A 421 4.71 -12.42 -36.37
C LEU A 421 4.97 -12.74 -34.91
N MET A 422 5.68 -13.83 -34.60
CA MET A 422 6.07 -14.16 -33.22
C MET A 422 6.94 -13.05 -32.59
N GLU A 423 7.91 -12.51 -33.33
CA GLU A 423 8.73 -11.40 -32.85
C GLU A 423 7.91 -10.13 -32.60
N LYS A 424 6.94 -9.86 -33.47
CA LYS A 424 6.00 -8.74 -33.31
C LYS A 424 5.14 -8.92 -32.06
N TRP A 425 4.52 -10.08 -31.89
CA TRP A 425 3.67 -10.36 -30.72
C TRP A 425 4.46 -10.30 -29.42
N ARG A 426 5.71 -10.81 -29.42
CA ARG A 426 6.63 -10.68 -28.28
C ARG A 426 6.79 -9.22 -27.86
N GLY A 427 7.14 -8.33 -28.80
CA GLY A 427 7.29 -6.90 -28.50
C GLY A 427 5.99 -6.23 -28.05
N GLN A 428 4.83 -6.63 -28.59
CA GLN A 428 3.53 -6.09 -28.18
C GLN A 428 3.12 -6.55 -26.77
N VAL A 429 3.37 -7.80 -26.41
CA VAL A 429 3.07 -8.35 -25.08
C VAL A 429 4.05 -7.80 -24.05
N ASP A 430 5.33 -7.67 -24.37
CA ASP A 430 6.33 -7.03 -23.50
C ASP A 430 5.91 -5.59 -23.17
N ALA A 431 5.57 -4.79 -24.18
CA ALA A 431 5.11 -3.42 -24.00
C ALA A 431 3.80 -3.34 -23.20
N LEU A 432 2.87 -4.30 -23.36
CA LEU A 432 1.64 -4.35 -22.58
C LEU A 432 1.92 -4.64 -21.09
N ILE A 433 2.77 -5.62 -20.80
CA ILE A 433 3.15 -5.95 -19.42
C ILE A 433 3.88 -4.79 -18.76
N GLU A 434 4.82 -4.16 -19.47
CA GLU A 434 5.50 -2.95 -18.98
C GLU A 434 4.53 -1.79 -18.74
N TRP A 435 3.54 -1.58 -19.62
CA TRP A 435 2.54 -0.53 -19.46
C TRP A 435 1.59 -0.79 -18.29
N LEU A 436 1.13 -2.04 -18.13
CA LEU A 436 0.24 -2.43 -17.03
C LEU A 436 0.96 -2.28 -15.68
N ASP A 437 2.20 -2.78 -15.60
CA ASP A 437 3.05 -2.72 -14.39
C ASP A 437 2.22 -3.06 -13.13
N TRP A 438 1.57 -4.24 -13.18
CA TRP A 438 0.64 -4.66 -12.14
C TRP A 438 1.37 -5.11 -10.89
N PRO A 439 0.95 -4.65 -9.69
CA PRO A 439 1.60 -5.01 -8.43
C PRO A 439 1.68 -6.52 -8.14
N ILE A 440 0.75 -7.33 -8.67
CA ILE A 440 0.76 -8.79 -8.48
C ILE A 440 1.97 -9.49 -9.14
N TRP A 441 2.67 -8.81 -10.05
CA TRP A 441 3.91 -9.31 -10.65
C TRP A 441 5.15 -8.94 -9.83
N LEU A 442 5.02 -8.04 -8.85
CA LEU A 442 6.09 -7.66 -7.93
C LEU A 442 6.21 -8.68 -6.79
N LYS A 443 6.78 -9.84 -7.10
CA LYS A 443 6.93 -10.97 -6.18
C LYS A 443 8.28 -11.67 -6.39
N CYS A 444 8.65 -12.51 -5.45
CA CYS A 444 9.87 -13.31 -5.55
C CYS A 444 9.64 -14.51 -6.47
N GLU A 445 10.43 -14.61 -7.54
CA GLU A 445 10.45 -15.76 -8.43
C GLU A 445 11.88 -16.33 -8.56
N PRO A 446 12.11 -17.63 -8.26
CA PRO A 446 11.13 -18.59 -7.72
C PRO A 446 10.63 -18.21 -6.31
N ALA A 447 9.55 -18.83 -5.86
CA ALA A 447 9.02 -18.64 -4.51
C ALA A 447 10.09 -18.95 -3.44
N CYS A 448 10.07 -18.17 -2.36
CA CYS A 448 11.08 -18.27 -1.30
C CYS A 448 11.03 -19.60 -0.54
N GLY A 449 12.17 -20.02 0.00
CA GLY A 449 12.27 -21.23 0.82
C GLY A 449 11.54 -21.09 2.17
N ILE A 450 11.34 -22.21 2.87
CA ILE A 450 10.65 -22.24 4.17
C ILE A 450 11.34 -21.45 5.30
N TYR A 451 12.60 -21.09 5.11
CA TYR A 451 13.42 -20.30 6.06
C TYR A 451 13.59 -18.84 5.58
N GLU A 452 12.87 -18.46 4.53
CA GLU A 452 12.94 -17.15 3.88
C GLU A 452 11.53 -16.56 3.73
N PHE A 453 11.46 -15.24 3.56
CA PHE A 453 10.25 -14.57 3.11
C PHE A 453 10.59 -13.64 1.94
N CYS A 454 9.56 -13.27 1.17
CA CYS A 454 9.73 -12.34 0.07
C CYS A 454 9.77 -10.91 0.60
N TYR A 455 10.96 -10.30 0.56
CA TYR A 455 11.15 -8.91 0.93
C TYR A 455 11.06 -8.02 -0.32
N VAL A 456 10.18 -7.03 -0.26
CA VAL A 456 10.04 -5.99 -1.27
C VAL A 456 10.70 -4.71 -0.73
N PRO A 457 11.84 -4.27 -1.28
CA PRO A 457 12.57 -3.12 -0.75
C PRO A 457 11.82 -1.80 -0.91
N GLN A 458 11.93 -0.95 0.10
CA GLN A 458 11.43 0.43 0.08
C GLN A 458 12.57 1.41 -0.15
N ARG A 459 12.36 2.46 -0.94
CA ARG A 459 13.37 3.52 -1.09
C ARG A 459 13.56 4.25 0.23
N GLY A 460 14.82 4.44 0.63
CA GLY A 460 15.17 5.21 1.83
C GLY A 460 14.65 4.58 3.12
N SER A 461 14.95 3.30 3.38
CA SER A 461 14.60 2.68 4.67
C SER A 461 15.48 3.25 5.79
N PRO A 462 14.91 3.72 6.92
CA PRO A 462 15.65 4.35 8.01
C PRO A 462 16.66 3.43 8.74
N PHE A 463 16.56 2.11 8.51
CA PHE A 463 17.47 1.10 9.07
C PHE A 463 18.47 0.55 8.05
N ASN A 464 18.46 1.07 6.81
CA ASN A 464 19.54 0.80 5.88
C ASN A 464 20.73 1.70 6.25
N PRO A 465 21.94 1.15 6.50
CA PRO A 465 23.13 1.96 6.77
C PRO A 465 23.51 2.89 5.61
N GLU A 466 23.02 2.64 4.40
CA GLU A 466 23.22 3.50 3.22
C GLU A 466 21.88 3.76 2.48
N PRO A 467 20.96 4.53 3.06
CA PRO A 467 19.60 4.72 2.53
C PRO A 467 19.57 5.43 1.17
N ASP A 468 20.65 6.15 0.82
CA ASP A 468 20.83 6.85 -0.46
C ASP A 468 21.42 5.95 -1.57
N LYS A 469 21.87 4.72 -1.27
CA LYS A 469 22.53 3.82 -2.24
C LYS A 469 21.71 2.59 -2.65
N ASP A 470 20.72 2.18 -1.86
CA ASP A 470 19.89 1.03 -2.22
C ASP A 470 18.71 1.48 -3.09
N SER A 471 19.01 1.70 -4.37
CA SER A 471 18.01 1.98 -5.41
C SER A 471 17.40 0.69 -5.99
N ASP A 472 17.88 -0.49 -5.58
CA ASP A 472 17.38 -1.77 -6.07
C ASP A 472 16.11 -2.18 -5.33
N GLN A 473 14.99 -1.97 -6.01
CA GLN A 473 13.64 -2.28 -5.53
C GLN A 473 13.19 -3.69 -5.94
N THR A 474 14.10 -4.52 -6.47
CA THR A 474 13.79 -5.88 -6.89
C THR A 474 13.39 -6.74 -5.67
N PRO A 475 12.23 -7.40 -5.70
CA PRO A 475 11.85 -8.36 -4.67
C PRO A 475 12.90 -9.46 -4.53
N ARG A 476 13.24 -9.81 -3.29
CA ARG A 476 14.27 -10.83 -3.01
C ARG A 476 13.91 -11.65 -1.78
N CYS A 477 14.24 -12.94 -1.84
CA CYS A 477 14.11 -13.81 -0.68
C CYS A 477 15.17 -13.46 0.35
N VAL A 478 14.76 -13.26 1.59
CA VAL A 478 15.64 -12.97 2.73
C VAL A 478 15.38 -13.98 3.84
N ALA A 479 16.45 -14.45 4.48
CA ALA A 479 16.32 -15.40 5.59
C ALA A 479 15.63 -14.75 6.80
N ILE A 480 14.72 -15.49 7.42
CA ILE A 480 13.96 -15.03 8.60
C ILE A 480 14.93 -14.61 9.72
N ASP A 481 15.96 -15.42 10.00
CA ASP A 481 16.94 -15.19 11.07
C ASP A 481 18.12 -14.28 10.68
N SER A 482 18.03 -13.57 9.55
CA SER A 482 19.11 -12.68 9.13
C SER A 482 19.29 -11.51 10.10
N SER A 483 20.54 -11.19 10.42
CA SER A 483 20.93 -10.24 11.48
C SER A 483 20.95 -8.77 11.03
N TRP A 484 20.17 -8.42 10.01
CA TRP A 484 20.20 -7.08 9.40
C TRP A 484 19.98 -5.94 10.41
#